data_AF-A0A328B7N9-F1
#
_entry.id   AF-A0A328B7N9-F1
#
_cell.length_a   1.000
_cell.length_b   1.000
_cell.length_c   1.000
_cell.angle_alpha   90.00
_cell.angle_beta   90.00
_cell.angle_gamma   90.00
#
_symmetry.space_group_name_H-M   'P 1'
#
loop_
_entity.id
_entity.type
_entity.pdbx_description
1 polymer ?
#
loop_
_entity_poly.entity_id
_entity_poly.type
_entity_poly.pdbx_seq_one_letter_code
_entity_poly.pdbx_strand_id
1 'polypeptide(L)'
;MSASDPSVSAAVQTARHREWDEHAPKLAQQALQQLVAPVRDLATDWHRLEVLRILHADTTERCRRLPLFADFDAVDPLAVREAAVRLSSDAQFHAFLLLEVWHRVLRDLRRLQLDLLGYPEPPGVHEGVAATQRRLQRQQRRRRLVTALPKPRRTDPAFEELFRPEVKGADIVEALQARDVLNAAGQWAGISGRKRELVALVMALSEGGYLATTNRTALARAFSARFGCSLSRSLAARWDLVPNDLVEQFRRWFPPRGRATKA
;
A
#
# COMPACT_ATOMS: atom_id res chain seq x y z
N MET A 1 49.93 28.07 11.31
CA MET A 1 49.90 27.46 12.66
C MET A 1 48.58 26.74 12.79
N SER A 2 48.57 25.43 12.52
CA SER A 2 47.35 24.63 12.55
C SER A 2 46.98 24.35 13.99
N ALA A 3 45.86 24.91 14.45
CA ALA A 3 45.24 24.52 15.71
C ALA A 3 44.79 23.06 15.58
N SER A 4 45.51 22.18 16.25
CA SER A 4 45.12 20.80 16.46
C SER A 4 43.76 20.77 17.17
N ASP A 5 42.73 20.28 16.48
CA ASP A 5 41.46 19.90 17.10
C ASP A 5 41.76 19.02 18.33
N PRO A 6 41.24 19.34 19.52
CA PRO A 6 41.50 18.52 20.70
C PRO A 6 40.84 17.16 20.49
N SER A 7 41.65 16.14 20.19
CA SER A 7 41.19 14.77 20.11
C SER A 7 40.55 14.37 21.44
N VAL A 8 39.31 13.86 21.40
CA VAL A 8 38.59 13.37 22.57
C VAL A 8 39.43 12.35 23.33
N SER A 9 39.58 12.51 24.64
CA SER A 9 40.42 11.62 25.44
C SER A 9 39.91 10.18 25.44
N ALA A 10 40.82 9.20 25.57
CA ALA A 10 40.47 7.78 25.59
C ALA A 10 39.49 7.42 26.71
N ALA A 11 39.55 8.12 27.85
CA ALA A 11 38.62 7.94 28.96
C ALA A 11 37.18 8.36 28.59
N VAL A 12 37.02 9.48 27.88
CA VAL A 12 35.72 9.96 27.40
C VAL A 12 35.15 9.02 26.33
N GLN A 13 35.99 8.57 25.38
CA GLN A 13 35.57 7.58 24.38
C GLN A 13 35.08 6.29 25.05
N THR A 14 35.81 5.80 26.06
CA THR A 14 35.43 4.60 26.83
C THR A 14 34.08 4.77 27.55
N ALA A 15 33.85 5.93 28.17
CA ALA A 15 32.57 6.23 28.83
C ALA A 15 31.42 6.24 27.82
N ARG A 16 31.62 6.92 26.68
CA ARG A 16 30.62 7.02 25.61
C ARG A 16 30.33 5.69 24.93
N HIS A 17 31.30 4.78 24.81
CA HIS A 17 31.05 3.41 24.35
C HIS A 17 30.08 2.68 25.29
N ARG A 18 30.33 2.72 26.59
CA ARG A 18 29.43 2.10 27.58
C ARG A 18 28.04 2.71 27.52
N GLU A 19 27.98 4.03 27.45
CA GLU A 19 26.71 4.75 27.35
C GLU A 19 25.93 4.35 26.10
N TRP A 20 26.59 4.26 24.95
CA TRP A 20 25.97 3.81 23.70
C TRP A 20 25.42 2.39 23.82
N ASP A 21 26.25 1.46 24.29
CA ASP A 21 25.90 0.05 24.38
C ASP A 21 24.79 -0.21 25.43
N GLU A 22 24.71 0.60 26.48
CA GLU A 22 23.69 0.48 27.53
C GLU A 22 22.39 1.25 27.23
N HIS A 23 22.49 2.52 26.84
CA HIS A 23 21.32 3.40 26.73
C HIS A 23 20.59 3.24 25.40
N ALA A 24 21.31 3.11 24.27
CA ALA A 24 20.67 3.00 22.97
C ALA A 24 19.64 1.85 22.89
N PRO A 25 19.94 0.59 23.30
CA PRO A 25 18.95 -0.47 23.27
C PRO A 25 17.80 -0.27 24.27
N LYS A 26 18.08 0.19 25.49
CA LYS A 26 17.06 0.41 26.53
C LYS A 26 16.05 1.48 26.10
N LEU A 27 16.53 2.62 25.64
CA LEU A 27 15.69 3.73 25.19
C LEU A 27 14.91 3.36 23.94
N ALA A 28 15.52 2.63 22.98
CA ALA A 28 14.82 2.15 21.80
C ALA A 28 13.68 1.20 22.16
N GLN A 29 13.89 0.27 23.09
CA GLN A 29 12.86 -0.65 23.54
C GLN A 29 11.70 0.08 24.26
N GLN A 30 12.01 1.05 25.12
CA GLN A 30 11.00 1.87 25.80
C GLN A 30 10.17 2.69 24.79
N ALA A 31 10.83 3.39 23.86
CA ALA A 31 10.16 4.16 22.82
C ALA A 31 9.29 3.27 21.93
N LEU A 32 9.80 2.10 21.52
CA LEU A 32 9.03 1.13 20.73
C LEU A 32 7.77 0.68 21.49
N GLN A 33 7.89 0.33 22.76
CA GLN A 33 6.74 -0.10 23.59
C GLN A 33 5.66 0.97 23.65
N GLN A 34 6.03 2.24 23.83
CA GLN A 34 5.08 3.35 23.85
C GLN A 34 4.41 3.56 22.49
N LEU A 35 5.16 3.48 21.40
CA LEU A 35 4.64 3.65 20.04
C LEU A 35 3.69 2.54 19.61
N VAL A 36 3.97 1.29 20.00
CA VAL A 36 3.20 0.12 19.56
C VAL A 36 2.13 -0.32 20.57
N ALA A 37 2.05 0.31 21.75
CA ALA A 37 0.98 0.06 22.71
C ALA A 37 -0.43 0.05 22.06
N PRO A 38 -0.85 1.06 21.28
CA PRO A 38 -2.18 1.07 20.65
C PRO A 38 -2.37 0.01 19.55
N VAL A 39 -1.28 -0.57 19.03
CA VAL A 39 -1.34 -1.59 17.97
C VAL A 39 -1.84 -2.92 18.53
N ARG A 40 -1.53 -3.23 19.79
CA ARG A 40 -1.85 -4.52 20.42
C ARG A 40 -3.36 -4.79 20.46
N ASP A 41 -4.14 -3.75 20.70
CA ASP A 41 -5.59 -3.82 20.91
C ASP A 41 -6.41 -3.86 19.60
N LEU A 42 -5.75 -3.78 18.44
CA LEU A 42 -6.44 -3.79 17.15
C LEU A 42 -6.95 -5.19 16.80
N ALA A 43 -8.19 -5.25 16.29
CA ALA A 43 -8.94 -6.50 16.06
C ALA A 43 -8.39 -7.42 14.96
N THR A 44 -7.62 -6.90 14.00
CA THR A 44 -7.09 -7.72 12.89
C THR A 44 -5.63 -7.40 12.60
N ASP A 45 -4.89 -8.41 12.11
CA ASP A 45 -3.50 -8.24 11.69
C ASP A 45 -3.35 -7.24 10.53
N TRP A 46 -4.40 -7.08 9.71
CA TRP A 46 -4.42 -6.07 8.67
C TRP A 46 -4.46 -4.65 9.25
N HIS A 47 -5.29 -4.40 10.27
CA HIS A 47 -5.31 -3.11 10.97
C HIS A 47 -3.98 -2.85 11.68
N ARG A 48 -3.40 -3.87 12.32
CA ARG A 48 -2.07 -3.78 12.97
C ARG A 48 -0.99 -3.41 11.97
N LEU A 49 -0.98 -4.04 10.80
CA LEU A 49 -0.02 -3.76 9.74
C LEU A 49 -0.15 -2.33 9.20
N GLU A 50 -1.38 -1.85 8.98
CA GLU A 50 -1.61 -0.49 8.46
C GLU A 50 -1.18 0.57 9.47
N VAL A 51 -1.50 0.38 10.76
CA VAL A 51 -1.04 1.30 11.82
C VAL A 51 0.48 1.25 11.95
N LEU A 52 1.12 0.08 11.92
CA LEU A 52 2.59 -0.01 11.91
C LEU A 52 3.22 0.64 10.67
N ARG A 53 2.55 0.62 9.52
CA ARG A 53 3.01 1.31 8.31
C ARG A 53 2.99 2.83 8.50
N ILE A 54 1.90 3.36 9.07
CA ILE A 54 1.76 4.79 9.40
C ILE A 54 2.81 5.20 10.43
N LEU A 55 2.95 4.45 11.52
CA LEU A 55 3.94 4.72 12.57
C LEU A 55 5.37 4.70 12.03
N HIS A 56 5.72 3.74 11.18
CA HIS A 56 7.04 3.71 10.56
C HIS A 56 7.27 4.93 9.65
N ALA A 57 6.28 5.33 8.85
CA ALA A 57 6.41 6.50 7.97
C ALA A 57 6.58 7.80 8.77
N ASP A 58 5.73 8.03 9.77
CA ASP A 58 5.81 9.20 10.67
C ASP A 58 7.13 9.21 11.46
N THR A 59 7.56 8.06 11.99
CA THR A 59 8.83 7.95 12.71
C THR A 59 10.02 8.23 11.79
N THR A 60 9.97 7.79 10.53
CA THR A 60 11.02 8.08 9.54
C THR A 60 11.09 9.58 9.26
N GLU A 61 9.94 10.24 9.11
CA GLU A 61 9.89 11.68 8.88
C GLU A 61 10.40 12.47 10.09
N ARG A 62 10.02 12.09 11.31
CA ARG A 62 10.54 12.70 12.55
C ARG A 62 12.05 12.53 12.67
N CYS A 63 12.57 11.33 12.39
CA CYS A 63 14.00 11.05 12.44
C CYS A 63 14.78 11.95 11.45
N ARG A 64 14.27 12.13 10.23
CA ARG A 64 14.87 13.01 9.21
C ARG A 64 14.95 14.48 9.61
N ARG A 65 14.10 14.92 10.53
CA ARG A 65 14.07 16.30 11.05
C ARG A 65 15.01 16.51 12.23
N LEU A 66 15.60 15.44 12.78
CA LEU A 66 16.53 15.56 13.91
C LEU A 66 17.85 16.22 13.46
N PRO A 67 18.50 16.99 14.35
CA PRO A 67 19.83 17.53 14.09
C PRO A 67 20.82 16.42 13.75
N LEU A 68 21.75 16.69 12.83
CA LEU A 68 22.81 15.77 12.40
C LEU A 68 22.32 14.49 11.71
N PHE A 69 21.02 14.40 11.34
CA PHE A 69 20.50 13.23 10.63
C PHE A 69 21.27 12.96 9.32
N ALA A 70 21.55 14.00 8.53
CA ALA A 70 22.27 13.83 7.26
C ALA A 70 23.69 13.30 7.46
N ASP A 71 24.37 13.76 8.51
CA ASP A 71 25.73 13.29 8.86
C ASP A 71 25.69 11.85 9.36
N PHE A 72 24.68 11.50 10.16
CA PHE A 72 24.47 10.14 10.66
C PHE A 72 24.14 9.16 9.51
N ASP A 73 23.26 9.53 8.59
CA ASP A 73 22.83 8.69 7.45
C ASP A 73 23.97 8.46 6.43
N ALA A 74 24.93 9.38 6.38
CA ALA A 74 26.12 9.25 5.54
C ALA A 74 27.18 8.29 6.12
N VAL A 75 27.11 7.95 7.40
CA VAL A 75 28.08 7.05 8.06
C VAL A 75 27.64 5.60 7.89
N ASP A 76 28.59 4.72 7.56
CA ASP A 76 28.36 3.27 7.51
C ASP A 76 27.75 2.80 8.85
N PRO A 77 26.59 2.11 8.86
CA PRO A 77 25.95 1.59 10.07
C PRO A 77 26.88 0.80 10.99
N LEU A 78 27.91 0.12 10.44
CA LEU A 78 28.90 -0.62 11.23
C LEU A 78 29.94 0.28 11.91
N ALA A 79 30.10 1.51 11.41
CA ALA A 79 31.07 2.50 11.89
C ALA A 79 30.42 3.66 12.69
N VAL A 80 29.09 3.80 12.67
CA VAL A 80 28.35 4.88 13.37
C VAL A 80 28.78 5.02 14.83
N ARG A 81 28.91 3.91 15.55
CA ARG A 81 29.33 3.93 16.97
C ARG A 81 30.72 4.54 17.12
N GLU A 82 31.67 4.07 16.33
CA GLU A 82 33.07 4.52 16.39
C GLU A 82 33.22 5.98 15.93
N ALA A 83 32.38 6.44 15.00
CA ALA A 83 32.30 7.84 14.62
C ALA A 83 31.72 8.70 15.74
N ALA A 84 30.62 8.26 16.36
CA ALA A 84 29.92 9.00 17.41
C ALA A 84 30.77 9.26 18.65
N VAL A 85 31.49 8.23 19.14
CA VAL A 85 32.30 8.36 20.36
C VAL A 85 33.47 9.35 20.19
N ARG A 86 33.93 9.58 18.96
CA ARG A 86 35.03 10.50 18.61
C ARG A 86 34.59 11.94 18.39
N LEU A 87 33.29 12.24 18.41
CA LEU A 87 32.77 13.60 18.22
C LEU A 87 33.28 14.54 19.31
N SER A 88 33.70 15.75 18.95
CA SER A 88 34.35 16.68 19.89
C SER A 88 33.39 17.25 20.94
N SER A 89 32.08 17.20 20.70
CA SER A 89 31.04 17.74 21.61
C SER A 89 30.14 16.64 22.18
N ASP A 90 29.83 16.74 23.48
CA ASP A 90 28.82 15.89 24.12
C ASP A 90 27.44 16.07 23.48
N ALA A 91 27.08 17.30 23.05
CA ALA A 91 25.80 17.54 22.40
C ALA A 91 25.68 16.79 21.07
N GLN A 92 26.77 16.73 20.29
CA GLN A 92 26.83 15.97 19.04
C GLN A 92 26.77 14.46 19.30
N PHE A 93 27.49 13.98 20.33
CA PHE A 93 27.42 12.58 20.75
C PHE A 93 25.98 12.17 21.13
N HIS A 94 25.30 12.94 21.98
CA HIS A 94 23.92 12.64 22.38
C HIS A 94 22.94 12.74 21.21
N ALA A 95 23.16 13.64 20.25
CA ALA A 95 22.36 13.69 19.03
C ALA A 95 22.53 12.41 18.18
N PHE A 96 23.76 11.90 18.03
CA PHE A 96 24.02 10.61 17.39
C PHE A 96 23.41 9.43 18.17
N LEU A 97 23.48 9.47 19.49
CA LEU A 97 22.86 8.45 20.35
C LEU A 97 21.33 8.41 20.16
N LEU A 98 20.69 9.58 20.11
CA LEU A 98 19.26 9.70 19.85
C LEU A 98 18.89 9.19 18.45
N LEU A 99 19.70 9.50 17.44
CA LEU A 99 19.51 9.00 16.08
C LEU A 99 19.64 7.48 16.01
N GLU A 100 20.59 6.88 16.72
CA GLU A 100 20.72 5.42 16.86
C GLU A 100 19.50 4.80 17.55
N VAL A 101 18.99 5.44 18.61
CA VAL A 101 17.75 5.01 19.27
C VAL A 101 16.60 4.95 18.27
N TRP A 102 16.38 6.01 17.48
CA TRP A 102 15.34 6.04 16.47
C TRP A 102 15.59 5.07 15.32
N HIS A 103 16.83 4.88 14.92
CA HIS A 103 17.22 3.89 13.90
C HIS A 103 16.85 2.46 14.35
N ARG A 104 17.12 2.12 15.62
CA ARG A 104 16.69 0.85 16.22
C ARG A 104 15.18 0.71 16.28
N VAL A 105 14.47 1.76 16.70
CA VAL A 105 12.99 1.78 16.70
C VAL A 105 12.44 1.51 15.31
N LEU A 106 12.97 2.17 14.27
CA LEU A 106 12.55 1.95 12.88
C LEU A 106 12.81 0.51 12.43
N ARG A 107 13.98 -0.04 12.77
CA ARG A 107 14.32 -1.44 12.50
C ARG A 107 13.35 -2.41 13.18
N ASP A 108 12.99 -2.15 14.43
CA ASP A 108 12.11 -3.04 15.19
C ASP A 108 10.63 -2.88 14.77
N LEU A 109 10.18 -1.67 14.44
CA LEU A 109 8.89 -1.46 13.77
C LEU A 109 8.83 -2.22 12.44
N ARG A 110 9.91 -2.19 11.66
CA ARG A 110 10.02 -2.96 10.43
C ARG A 110 9.98 -4.46 10.68
N ARG A 111 10.64 -4.94 11.74
CA ARG A 111 10.57 -6.34 12.16
C ARG A 111 9.15 -6.75 12.54
N LEU A 112 8.43 -5.95 13.33
CA LEU A 112 7.03 -6.22 13.68
C LEU A 112 6.12 -6.27 12.44
N GLN A 113 6.33 -5.39 11.46
CA GLN A 113 5.61 -5.48 10.17
C GLN A 113 5.92 -6.80 9.45
N LEU A 114 7.19 -7.23 9.45
CA LEU A 114 7.62 -8.48 8.82
C LEU A 114 7.03 -9.71 9.53
N ASP A 115 6.99 -9.70 10.86
CA ASP A 115 6.42 -10.76 11.69
C ASP A 115 4.92 -10.91 11.40
N LEU A 116 4.15 -9.82 11.36
CA LEU A 116 2.73 -9.84 10.97
C LEU A 116 2.52 -10.29 9.52
N LEU A 117 3.49 -10.03 8.66
CA LEU A 117 3.50 -10.54 7.29
C LEU A 117 3.97 -12.01 7.23
N GLY A 118 4.29 -12.68 8.33
CA GLY A 118 4.74 -14.06 8.34
C GLY A 118 6.15 -14.27 7.76
N TYR A 119 7.03 -13.27 7.93
CA TYR A 119 8.47 -13.41 7.71
C TYR A 119 9.17 -13.62 9.07
N PRO A 120 9.34 -14.87 9.52
CA PRO A 120 9.90 -15.16 10.83
C PRO A 120 11.42 -14.92 10.95
N GLU A 121 12.11 -14.70 9.83
CA GLU A 121 13.57 -14.54 9.80
C GLU A 121 13.97 -13.07 9.60
N PRO A 122 14.88 -12.52 10.42
CA PRO A 122 15.39 -11.18 10.23
C PRO A 122 16.18 -11.10 8.91
N PRO A 123 16.00 -10.05 8.10
CA PRO A 123 16.76 -9.89 6.87
C PRO A 123 18.25 -9.71 7.22
N GLY A 124 19.10 -10.67 6.84
CA GLY A 124 20.56 -10.52 6.90
C GLY A 124 21.39 -11.69 7.44
N VAL A 125 20.78 -12.78 7.94
CA VAL A 125 21.56 -13.96 8.38
C VAL A 125 21.66 -14.95 7.22
N HIS A 126 22.88 -15.39 6.89
CA HIS A 126 23.22 -16.27 5.76
C HIS A 126 22.14 -17.34 5.49
N GLU A 127 21.34 -17.10 4.46
CA GLU A 127 20.35 -18.07 4.00
C GLU A 127 21.06 -19.19 3.26
N GLY A 128 20.97 -20.42 3.77
CA GLY A 128 21.32 -21.59 2.98
C GLY A 128 20.47 -21.66 1.70
N VAL A 129 20.98 -22.29 0.64
CA VAL A 129 20.34 -22.36 -0.70
C VAL A 129 18.87 -22.79 -0.63
N ALA A 130 18.52 -23.71 0.29
CA ALA A 130 17.15 -24.16 0.51
C ALA A 130 16.24 -23.08 1.14
N ALA A 131 16.76 -22.25 2.04
CA ALA A 131 16.04 -21.12 2.63
C ALA A 131 15.84 -20.01 1.59
N THR A 132 16.86 -19.71 0.78
CA THR A 132 16.76 -18.77 -0.34
C THR A 132 15.78 -19.25 -1.41
N GLN A 133 15.75 -20.54 -1.74
CA GLN A 133 14.76 -21.09 -2.67
C GLN A 133 13.34 -21.04 -2.11
N ARG A 134 13.14 -21.33 -0.82
CA ARG A 134 11.83 -21.19 -0.18
C ARG A 134 11.41 -19.72 -0.10
N ARG A 135 12.34 -18.80 0.13
CA ARG A 135 12.11 -17.35 0.08
C ARG A 135 11.77 -16.92 -1.33
N LEU A 136 12.50 -17.34 -2.35
CA LEU A 136 12.22 -17.05 -3.76
C LEU A 136 10.88 -17.62 -4.21
N GLN A 137 10.52 -18.84 -3.82
CA GLN A 137 9.21 -19.42 -4.11
C GLN A 137 8.08 -18.65 -3.41
N ARG A 138 8.26 -18.24 -2.16
CA ARG A 138 7.29 -17.41 -1.42
C ARG A 138 7.25 -15.98 -1.96
N GLN A 139 8.37 -15.42 -2.41
CA GLN A 139 8.50 -14.10 -3.00
C GLN A 139 7.98 -14.09 -4.44
N GLN A 140 8.05 -15.20 -5.17
CA GLN A 140 7.36 -15.40 -6.46
C GLN A 140 5.86 -15.58 -6.25
N ARG A 141 5.43 -16.36 -5.23
CA ARG A 141 4.03 -16.43 -4.80
C ARG A 141 3.49 -15.06 -4.39
N ARG A 142 4.29 -14.28 -3.66
CA ARG A 142 3.95 -12.90 -3.26
C ARG A 142 4.05 -11.89 -4.38
N ARG A 143 5.01 -11.98 -5.30
CA ARG A 143 5.02 -11.16 -6.52
C ARG A 143 3.74 -11.41 -7.28
N ARG A 144 3.29 -12.66 -7.43
CA ARG A 144 1.98 -12.98 -8.02
C ARG A 144 0.79 -12.41 -7.22
N LEU A 145 0.91 -12.23 -5.91
CA LEU A 145 -0.11 -11.61 -5.05
C LEU A 145 -0.01 -10.07 -4.95
N VAL A 146 1.16 -9.47 -5.18
CA VAL A 146 1.46 -8.03 -5.01
C VAL A 146 1.50 -7.30 -6.36
N THR A 147 1.88 -7.94 -7.46
CA THR A 147 1.55 -7.47 -8.83
C THR A 147 0.05 -7.51 -9.10
N ALA A 148 -0.74 -8.05 -8.16
CA ALA A 148 -2.18 -7.91 -8.11
C ALA A 148 -2.65 -6.68 -7.30
N LEU A 149 -1.87 -5.60 -7.22
CA LEU A 149 -2.33 -4.25 -6.85
C LEU A 149 -2.15 -3.26 -8.02
N PRO A 150 -3.15 -2.40 -8.25
CA PRO A 150 -3.42 -1.79 -9.54
C PRO A 150 -2.45 -0.64 -9.85
N LYS A 151 -2.18 -0.47 -11.15
CA LYS A 151 -1.55 0.70 -11.78
C LYS A 151 -2.12 2.03 -11.25
N PRO A 152 -1.35 3.13 -11.33
CA PRO A 152 -1.69 4.44 -10.77
C PRO A 152 -3.12 4.86 -11.15
N ARG A 153 -3.80 5.56 -10.23
CA ARG A 153 -5.04 6.27 -10.53
C ARG A 153 -4.78 7.17 -11.73
N ARG A 154 -5.22 6.72 -12.92
CA ARG A 154 -5.79 7.66 -13.88
C ARG A 154 -6.99 8.27 -13.18
N THR A 155 -7.03 9.60 -13.22
CA THR A 155 -8.22 10.46 -13.06
C THR A 155 -9.51 9.67 -13.10
N ASP A 156 -10.42 9.94 -12.16
CA ASP A 156 -11.81 9.49 -12.30
C ASP A 156 -12.25 9.94 -13.71
N PRO A 157 -12.44 9.02 -14.66
CA PRO A 157 -13.00 9.42 -15.94
C PRO A 157 -14.41 9.88 -15.62
N ALA A 158 -14.81 11.04 -16.12
CA ALA A 158 -16.23 11.40 -16.05
C ALA A 158 -17.02 10.22 -16.61
N PHE A 159 -18.16 9.85 -16.00
CA PHE A 159 -18.90 8.64 -16.39
C PHE A 159 -19.13 8.53 -17.90
N GLU A 160 -19.32 9.67 -18.58
CA GLU A 160 -19.45 9.79 -20.03
C GLU A 160 -18.19 9.38 -20.82
N GLU A 161 -16.99 9.61 -20.29
CA GLU A 161 -15.71 9.23 -20.93
C GLU A 161 -15.50 7.70 -20.99
N LEU A 162 -16.33 6.92 -20.31
CA LEU A 162 -16.30 5.46 -20.37
C LEU A 162 -16.89 4.91 -21.67
N PHE A 163 -17.74 5.69 -22.32
CA PHE A 163 -18.43 5.29 -23.54
C PHE A 163 -17.60 5.64 -24.76
N ARG A 164 -17.84 4.92 -25.87
CA ARG A 164 -17.27 5.34 -27.15
C ARG A 164 -17.84 6.71 -27.55
N PRO A 165 -17.13 7.52 -28.34
CA PRO A 165 -17.60 8.84 -28.75
C PRO A 165 -19.00 8.84 -29.39
N GLU A 166 -19.40 7.71 -30.00
CA GLU A 166 -20.69 7.54 -30.67
C GLU A 166 -21.81 7.01 -29.76
N VAL A 167 -21.56 6.85 -28.45
CA VAL A 167 -22.51 6.37 -27.44
C VAL A 167 -22.61 7.39 -26.31
N LYS A 168 -23.82 7.88 -26.06
CA LYS A 168 -24.08 8.78 -24.92
C LYS A 168 -24.46 7.95 -23.69
N GLY A 169 -23.85 8.23 -22.54
CA GLY A 169 -24.17 7.55 -21.29
C GLY A 169 -25.61 7.81 -20.83
N ALA A 170 -26.17 8.98 -21.16
CA ALA A 170 -27.55 9.34 -20.87
C ALA A 170 -28.56 8.38 -21.50
N ASP A 171 -28.40 8.02 -22.77
CA ASP A 171 -29.29 7.10 -23.49
C ASP A 171 -29.32 5.70 -22.83
N ILE A 172 -28.18 5.25 -22.29
CA ILE A 172 -28.08 3.99 -21.56
C ILE A 172 -28.83 4.07 -20.23
N VAL A 173 -28.72 5.20 -19.51
CA VAL A 173 -29.43 5.42 -18.25
C VAL A 173 -30.95 5.46 -18.49
N GLU A 174 -31.41 6.20 -19.50
CA GLU A 174 -32.82 6.25 -19.89
C GLU A 174 -33.37 4.86 -20.25
N ALA A 175 -32.60 4.09 -21.04
CA ALA A 175 -33.00 2.73 -21.43
C ALA A 175 -33.11 1.77 -20.23
N LEU A 176 -32.30 1.95 -19.18
CA LEU A 176 -32.35 1.18 -17.94
C LEU A 176 -33.51 1.63 -17.03
N GLN A 177 -33.82 2.94 -17.01
CA GLN A 177 -34.98 3.48 -16.30
C GLN A 177 -36.29 2.99 -16.90
N ALA A 178 -36.40 2.99 -18.24
CA ALA A 178 -37.57 2.48 -18.96
C ALA A 178 -37.85 0.97 -18.75
N ARG A 179 -36.90 0.24 -18.15
CA ARG A 179 -36.98 -1.19 -17.83
C ARG A 179 -37.03 -1.46 -16.33
N ASP A 180 -37.28 -0.41 -15.53
CA ASP A 180 -37.36 -0.46 -14.06
C ASP A 180 -36.09 -1.02 -13.37
N VAL A 181 -34.94 -0.97 -14.04
CA VAL A 181 -33.64 -1.33 -13.45
C VAL A 181 -33.17 -0.21 -12.52
N LEU A 182 -33.35 1.03 -12.98
CA LEU A 182 -33.04 2.25 -12.25
C LEU A 182 -34.33 3.01 -11.96
N ASN A 183 -34.40 3.68 -10.81
CA ASN A 183 -35.47 4.64 -10.54
C ASN A 183 -35.23 5.98 -11.28
N ALA A 184 -36.18 6.89 -11.19
CA ALA A 184 -36.09 8.24 -11.76
C ALA A 184 -34.87 9.05 -11.24
N ALA A 185 -34.37 8.74 -10.04
CA ALA A 185 -33.17 9.35 -9.48
C ALA A 185 -31.85 8.71 -9.98
N GLY A 186 -31.93 7.73 -10.90
CA GLY A 186 -30.78 7.02 -11.43
C GLY A 186 -30.14 6.06 -10.43
N GLN A 187 -30.86 5.67 -9.38
CA GLN A 187 -30.41 4.69 -8.40
C GLN A 187 -30.96 3.30 -8.74
N TRP A 188 -30.19 2.27 -8.40
CA TRP A 188 -30.61 0.89 -8.60
C TRP A 188 -31.87 0.57 -7.80
N ALA A 189 -32.97 0.28 -8.50
CA ALA A 189 -34.27 -0.01 -7.89
C ALA A 189 -34.76 -1.43 -8.21
N GLY A 190 -34.22 -2.04 -9.28
CA GLY A 190 -34.55 -3.38 -9.74
C GLY A 190 -33.71 -4.51 -9.12
N ILE A 191 -33.58 -5.60 -9.89
CA ILE A 191 -33.61 -7.00 -9.43
C ILE A 191 -32.55 -7.34 -8.36
N SER A 192 -32.88 -8.29 -7.48
CA SER A 192 -32.24 -8.46 -6.16
C SER A 192 -30.90 -9.20 -6.23
N GLY A 193 -29.89 -8.50 -6.73
CA GLY A 193 -28.52 -8.97 -6.79
C GLY A 193 -27.53 -7.89 -7.19
N ARG A 194 -27.81 -6.61 -6.85
CA ARG A 194 -27.16 -5.34 -7.27
C ARG A 194 -25.73 -5.43 -7.78
N LYS A 195 -24.91 -6.23 -7.13
CA LYS A 195 -23.49 -6.39 -7.46
C LYS A 195 -23.24 -7.26 -8.71
N ARG A 196 -23.97 -8.37 -8.87
CA ARG A 196 -23.85 -9.30 -10.02
C ARG A 196 -24.45 -8.69 -11.28
N GLU A 197 -25.57 -8.00 -11.14
CA GLU A 197 -26.25 -7.31 -12.24
C GLU A 197 -25.43 -6.16 -12.81
N LEU A 198 -24.79 -5.37 -11.94
CA LEU A 198 -23.87 -4.33 -12.39
C LEU A 198 -22.72 -4.94 -13.20
N VAL A 199 -22.14 -6.05 -12.75
CA VAL A 199 -21.08 -6.72 -13.51
C VAL A 199 -21.62 -7.26 -14.84
N ALA A 200 -22.80 -7.90 -14.85
CA ALA A 200 -23.45 -8.40 -16.05
C ALA A 200 -23.71 -7.31 -17.10
N LEU A 201 -24.23 -6.15 -16.66
CA LEU A 201 -24.44 -4.97 -17.50
C LEU A 201 -23.12 -4.50 -18.13
N VAL A 202 -22.05 -4.38 -17.33
CA VAL A 202 -20.74 -3.97 -17.87
C VAL A 202 -20.19 -5.03 -18.85
N MET A 203 -20.48 -6.33 -18.65
CA MET A 203 -20.13 -7.38 -19.64
C MET A 203 -20.83 -7.13 -20.97
N ALA A 204 -22.16 -7.03 -20.94
CA ALA A 204 -22.98 -6.86 -22.13
C ALA A 204 -22.58 -5.59 -22.91
N LEU A 205 -22.37 -4.47 -22.22
CA LEU A 205 -21.95 -3.21 -22.85
C LEU A 205 -20.52 -3.29 -23.42
N SER A 206 -19.61 -3.97 -22.73
CA SER A 206 -18.23 -4.14 -23.22
C SER A 206 -18.16 -5.04 -24.45
N GLU A 207 -18.85 -6.17 -24.44
CA GLU A 207 -18.91 -7.11 -25.55
C GLU A 207 -19.70 -6.56 -26.73
N GLY A 208 -20.75 -5.79 -26.43
CA GLY A 208 -21.55 -5.11 -27.43
C GLY A 208 -20.84 -3.94 -28.11
N GLY A 209 -19.66 -3.55 -27.61
CA GLY A 209 -18.83 -2.49 -28.18
C GLY A 209 -19.26 -1.06 -27.80
N TYR A 210 -20.02 -0.89 -26.73
CA TYR A 210 -20.52 0.41 -26.27
C TYR A 210 -19.48 1.17 -25.43
N LEU A 211 -18.61 0.45 -24.73
CA LEU A 211 -17.60 1.02 -23.86
C LEU A 211 -16.27 1.21 -24.59
N ALA A 212 -15.58 2.30 -24.27
CA ALA A 212 -14.20 2.51 -24.69
C ALA A 212 -13.29 1.40 -24.10
N THR A 213 -12.15 1.15 -24.75
CA THR A 213 -11.21 0.11 -24.30
C THR A 213 -10.56 0.49 -22.97
N THR A 214 -11.15 0.01 -21.88
CA THR A 214 -10.75 0.33 -20.51
C THR A 214 -10.64 -0.95 -19.68
N ASN A 215 -9.91 -0.90 -18.56
CA ASN A 215 -9.83 -2.03 -17.64
C ASN A 215 -11.21 -2.35 -17.05
N ARG A 216 -11.67 -3.59 -17.20
CA ARG A 216 -12.94 -4.13 -16.69
C ARG A 216 -13.20 -3.81 -15.20
N THR A 217 -12.19 -3.91 -14.35
CA THR A 217 -12.33 -3.56 -12.92
C THR A 217 -12.52 -2.06 -12.70
N ALA A 218 -11.95 -1.21 -13.56
CA ALA A 218 -12.15 0.24 -13.49
C ALA A 218 -13.57 0.61 -13.94
N LEU A 219 -14.07 -0.03 -15.00
CA LEU A 219 -15.46 0.13 -15.45
C LEU A 219 -16.45 -0.25 -14.35
N ALA A 220 -16.27 -1.43 -13.75
CA ALA A 220 -17.15 -1.89 -12.66
C ALA A 220 -17.16 -0.91 -11.48
N ARG A 221 -16.01 -0.31 -11.11
CA ARG A 221 -15.94 0.69 -10.02
C ARG A 221 -16.61 2.00 -10.38
N ALA A 222 -16.40 2.51 -11.60
CA ALA A 222 -17.02 3.76 -12.03
C ALA A 222 -18.55 3.64 -12.11
N PHE A 223 -19.05 2.51 -12.62
CA PHE A 223 -20.49 2.19 -12.59
C PHE A 223 -21.00 2.03 -11.15
N SER A 224 -20.22 1.39 -10.27
CA SER A 224 -20.57 1.23 -8.85
C SER A 224 -20.75 2.59 -8.17
N ALA A 225 -19.83 3.54 -8.42
CA ALA A 225 -19.92 4.89 -7.90
C ALA A 225 -21.13 5.65 -8.47
N ARG A 226 -21.36 5.58 -9.79
CA ARG A 226 -22.47 6.28 -10.46
C ARG A 226 -23.85 5.83 -9.98
N PHE A 227 -24.04 4.53 -9.78
CA PHE A 227 -25.33 3.94 -9.43
C PHE A 227 -25.49 3.67 -7.92
N GLY A 228 -24.60 4.23 -7.08
CA GLY A 228 -24.69 4.14 -5.63
C GLY A 228 -24.55 2.72 -5.07
N CYS A 229 -23.86 1.84 -5.80
CA CYS A 229 -23.62 0.46 -5.40
C CYS A 229 -22.22 0.31 -4.78
N SER A 230 -22.04 -0.66 -3.89
CA SER A 230 -20.72 -1.00 -3.32
C SER A 230 -20.29 -2.39 -3.75
N LEU A 231 -19.37 -2.47 -4.72
CA LEU A 231 -18.76 -3.72 -5.18
C LEU A 231 -17.53 -4.10 -4.36
N SER A 232 -17.48 -5.36 -3.89
CA SER A 232 -16.24 -5.91 -3.34
C SER A 232 -15.22 -6.09 -4.47
N ARG A 233 -13.94 -5.93 -4.13
CA ARG A 233 -12.85 -6.09 -5.11
C ARG A 233 -12.79 -7.49 -5.72
N SER A 234 -13.19 -8.52 -4.96
CA SER A 234 -13.25 -9.90 -5.43
C SER A 234 -14.31 -10.07 -6.52
N LEU A 235 -15.49 -9.49 -6.38
CA LEU A 235 -16.57 -9.63 -7.34
C LEU A 235 -16.32 -8.81 -8.61
N ALA A 236 -15.76 -7.60 -8.48
CA ALA A 236 -15.34 -6.78 -9.63
C ALA A 236 -14.21 -7.43 -10.47
N ALA A 237 -13.56 -8.47 -9.94
CA ALA A 237 -12.53 -9.26 -10.62
C ALA A 237 -13.02 -10.64 -11.09
N ARG A 238 -14.17 -11.13 -10.58
CA ARG A 238 -14.71 -12.47 -10.86
C ARG A 238 -15.95 -12.41 -11.73
N TRP A 239 -15.71 -12.21 -13.02
CA TRP A 239 -16.72 -12.10 -14.08
C TRP A 239 -17.28 -13.47 -14.47
N ASP A 240 -16.52 -14.54 -14.17
CA ASP A 240 -16.88 -15.96 -14.27
C ASP A 240 -18.05 -16.35 -13.34
N LEU A 241 -18.28 -15.59 -12.28
CA LEU A 241 -19.33 -15.86 -11.29
C LEU A 241 -20.66 -15.18 -11.59
N VAL A 242 -20.74 -14.42 -12.68
CA VAL A 242 -21.98 -13.78 -13.09
C VAL A 242 -22.83 -14.82 -13.82
N PRO A 243 -24.09 -15.03 -13.42
CA PRO A 243 -24.99 -15.94 -14.11
C PRO A 243 -25.12 -15.57 -15.60
N ASN A 244 -24.90 -16.52 -16.51
CA ASN A 244 -24.89 -16.27 -17.96
C ASN A 244 -26.25 -15.79 -18.48
N ASP A 245 -27.33 -16.30 -17.90
CA ASP A 245 -28.71 -15.87 -18.13
C ASP A 245 -28.90 -14.36 -17.89
N LEU A 246 -28.26 -13.80 -16.87
CA LEU A 246 -28.31 -12.38 -16.56
C LEU A 246 -27.55 -11.55 -17.61
N VAL A 247 -26.40 -12.05 -18.08
CA VAL A 247 -25.63 -11.41 -19.16
C VAL A 247 -26.43 -11.42 -20.45
N GLU A 248 -27.05 -12.55 -20.80
CA GLU A 248 -27.91 -12.67 -21.98
C GLU A 248 -29.12 -11.72 -21.92
N GLN A 249 -29.71 -11.53 -20.73
CA GLN A 249 -30.78 -10.55 -20.55
C GLN A 249 -30.33 -9.13 -20.93
N PHE A 250 -29.17 -8.69 -20.46
CA PHE A 250 -28.62 -7.39 -20.83
C PHE A 250 -28.19 -7.33 -22.30
N ARG A 251 -27.66 -8.42 -22.89
CA ARG A 251 -27.32 -8.47 -24.33
C ARG A 251 -28.53 -8.30 -25.23
N ARG A 252 -29.72 -8.78 -24.82
CA ARG A 252 -30.96 -8.53 -25.56
C ARG A 252 -31.35 -7.05 -25.58
N TRP A 253 -31.00 -6.30 -24.54
CA TRP A 253 -31.26 -4.85 -24.47
C TRP A 253 -30.17 -4.03 -25.16
N PHE A 254 -28.93 -4.54 -25.18
CA PHE A 254 -27.76 -3.90 -25.77
C PHE A 254 -27.07 -4.87 -26.75
N PRO A 255 -27.65 -5.11 -27.94
CA PRO A 255 -27.11 -6.07 -28.89
C PRO A 255 -25.75 -5.61 -29.45
N PRO A 256 -24.86 -6.53 -29.87
CA PRO A 256 -23.55 -6.14 -30.38
C PRO A 256 -23.62 -5.25 -31.61
N ARG A 257 -22.89 -4.13 -31.60
CA ARG A 257 -22.89 -3.15 -32.71
C ARG A 257 -22.01 -3.56 -33.90
N GLY A 258 -21.57 -4.81 -33.98
CA GLY A 258 -20.54 -5.25 -34.93
C GLY A 258 -19.17 -4.64 -34.62
N ARG A 259 -18.07 -5.27 -35.08
CA ARG A 259 -16.77 -4.58 -35.02
C ARG A 259 -16.84 -3.41 -35.98
N ALA A 260 -16.74 -2.18 -35.47
CA ALA A 260 -16.29 -1.06 -36.28
C ALA A 260 -14.91 -1.45 -36.85
N THR A 261 -14.90 -1.95 -38.08
CA THR A 261 -13.71 -2.07 -38.89
C THR A 261 -13.11 -0.67 -38.97
N LYS A 262 -11.94 -0.48 -38.35
CA LYS A 262 -11.16 0.74 -38.53
C LYS A 262 -10.91 0.93 -40.03
N ALA A 263 -11.39 2.04 -40.58
CA ALA A 263 -10.86 2.61 -41.81
C ALA A 263 -9.45 3.16 -41.54
#